data_AF-A0A3A5V707-F1
#
_entry.id   AF-A0A3A5V707-F1
#
_cell.length_a   1.000
_cell.length_b   1.000
_cell.length_c   1.000
_cell.angle_alpha   90.00
_cell.angle_beta   90.00
_cell.angle_gamma   90.00
#
_symmetry.space_group_name_H-M   'P 1'
#
loop_
_entity.id
_entity.type
_entity.pdbx_description
1 polymer ?
#
loop_
_entity_poly.entity_id
_entity_poly.type
_entity_poly.pdbx_seq_one_letter_code
_entity_poly.pdbx_strand_id
1 'polypeptide(L)' 'MGLGRAMLFGTLAMVPGALLSLSGWILSGSPEDWSAKLWLSCYVPFFGCVAAGVIIGWRDERSPDLEV' A
#
# COMPACT_ATOMS: atom_id res chain seq x y z
N MET A 1 -15.81 -7.41 12.34
CA MET A 1 -16.33 -7.23 10.94
C MET A 1 -15.33 -6.40 10.15
N GLY A 2 -14.59 -7.01 9.20
CA GLY A 2 -13.34 -6.43 8.67
C GLY A 2 -13.36 -5.77 7.29
N LEU A 3 -14.41 -5.94 6.47
CA LEU A 3 -14.34 -5.53 5.05
C LEU A 3 -14.29 -4.00 4.85
N GLY A 4 -15.18 -3.25 5.51
CA GLY A 4 -15.19 -1.78 5.39
C GLY A 4 -13.91 -1.14 5.89
N ARG A 5 -13.35 -1.69 6.98
CA ARG A 5 -12.08 -1.24 7.55
C ARG A 5 -10.90 -1.61 6.66
N ALA A 6 -10.87 -2.83 6.11
CA ALA A 6 -9.89 -3.24 5.11
C ALA A 6 -9.89 -2.33 3.88
N MET A 7 -11.08 -1.94 3.39
CA MET A 7 -11.21 -1.03 2.26
C MET A 7 -10.71 0.39 2.60
N LEU A 8 -11.06 0.92 3.78
CA LEU A 8 -10.58 2.22 4.26
C LEU A 8 -9.05 2.26 4.36
N PHE A 9 -8.45 1.31 5.08
CA PHE A 9 -7.00 1.26 5.28
C PHE A 9 -6.25 0.97 3.97
N GLY A 10 -6.77 0.09 3.12
CA GLY A 10 -6.21 -0.16 1.79
C GLY A 10 -6.21 1.11 0.91
N THR A 11 -7.28 1.89 0.95
CA THR A 11 -7.39 3.15 0.18
C THR A 11 -6.46 4.22 0.73
N LEU A 12 -6.39 4.38 2.07
CA LEU A 12 -5.45 5.31 2.70
C LEU A 12 -3.99 4.96 2.39
N ALA A 13 -3.67 3.66 2.31
CA ALA A 13 -2.34 3.18 1.97
C ALA A 13 -1.93 3.41 0.51
N MET A 14 -2.86 3.79 -0.39
CA MET A 14 -2.51 4.20 -1.76
C MET A 14 -1.62 5.45 -1.76
N VAL A 15 -1.81 6.37 -0.81
CA VAL A 15 -1.03 7.62 -0.73
C VAL A 15 0.47 7.34 -0.50
N PRO A 16 0.89 6.63 0.57
CA PRO A 16 2.29 6.28 0.73
C PRO A 16 2.78 5.34 -0.38
N GLY A 17 1.94 4.44 -0.89
CA GLY A 17 2.30 3.56 -2.01
C GLY A 17 2.64 4.33 -3.30
N ALA A 18 1.88 5.37 -3.62
CA ALA A 18 2.13 6.24 -4.77
C ALA A 18 3.42 7.04 -4.59
N LEU A 19 3.66 7.60 -3.40
CA LEU A 19 4.88 8.36 -3.10
C LEU A 19 6.15 7.50 -3.20
N LEU A 20 6.11 6.27 -2.69
CA LEU A 20 7.23 5.34 -2.81
C LEU A 20 7.47 4.89 -4.25
N SER A 21 6.39 4.66 -5.01
CA SER A 21 6.49 4.29 -6.42
C SER A 21 7.07 5.43 -7.27
N LEU A 22 6.66 6.67 -6.99
CA LEU A 22 7.23 7.85 -7.63
C LEU A 22 8.72 8.00 -7.28
N SER A 23 9.09 7.75 -6.02
CA SER A 23 10.49 7.78 -5.59
C SER A 23 11.33 6.70 -6.31
N GLY A 24 10.80 5.49 -6.44
CA GLY A 24 11.43 4.41 -7.22
C GLY A 24 11.60 4.76 -8.70
N TRP A 25 10.61 5.45 -9.29
CA TRP A 25 10.69 5.95 -10.66
C TRP A 25 11.76 7.04 -10.82
N ILE A 26 11.81 8.03 -9.91
CA ILE A 26 12.84 9.10 -9.90
C ILE A 26 14.25 8.49 -9.83
N LEU A 27 14.46 7.51 -8.94
CA LEU A 27 15.75 6.82 -8.80
C LEU A 27 16.10 5.96 -10.01
N SER A 28 15.11 5.55 -10.81
CA SER A 28 15.33 4.76 -12.02
C SER A 28 15.71 5.62 -13.23
N GLY A 29 15.60 6.95 -13.15
CA GLY A 29 16.11 7.88 -14.17
C GLY A 29 15.30 7.91 -15.47
N SER A 30 14.00 7.61 -15.42
CA SER A 30 13.08 7.67 -16.57
C SER A 30 13.61 7.02 -17.86
N PRO A 31 13.88 5.70 -17.86
CA PRO A 31 14.38 5.01 -19.05
C PRO A 31 13.36 5.07 -20.20
N GLU A 32 13.86 5.12 -21.44
CA GLU A 32 13.01 5.17 -22.65
C GLU A 32 12.14 3.91 -22.79
N ASP A 33 12.68 2.75 -22.44
CA ASP A 33 11.97 1.49 -22.44
C ASP A 33 11.43 1.10 -21.07
N TRP A 34 10.23 0.51 -21.05
CA TRP A 34 9.61 -0.01 -19.84
C TRP A 34 10.30 -1.29 -19.36
N SER A 35 11.39 -1.12 -18.61
CA SER A 35 12.19 -2.24 -18.08
C SER A 35 11.51 -2.96 -16.91
N ALA A 36 11.91 -4.22 -16.68
CA ALA A 36 11.48 -4.98 -15.50
C ALA A 36 11.81 -4.28 -14.18
N LYS A 37 12.90 -3.51 -14.14
CA LYS A 37 13.29 -2.72 -12.96
C LYS A 37 12.29 -1.59 -12.70
N LEU A 38 11.88 -0.88 -13.76
CA LEU A 38 10.87 0.17 -13.67
C LEU A 38 9.51 -0.40 -13.26
N TRP A 39 9.15 -1.57 -13.79
CA TRP A 39 7.96 -2.30 -13.35
C TRP A 39 8.02 -2.62 -11.84
N LEU A 40 9.12 -3.17 -11.34
CA LEU A 40 9.26 -3.46 -9.91
C LEU A 40 9.17 -2.19 -9.06
N SER A 41 9.88 -1.13 -9.45
CA SER A 41 9.89 0.15 -8.73
C SER A 41 8.52 0.80 -8.61
N CYS A 42 7.63 0.62 -9.60
CA CYS A 42 6.33 1.27 -9.63
C CYS A 42 5.20 0.40 -9.04
N TYR A 43 5.26 -0.91 -9.24
CA TYR A 43 4.15 -1.80 -8.88
C TYR A 43 4.32 -2.38 -7.47
N VAL A 44 5.54 -2.76 -7.09
CA VAL A 44 5.78 -3.41 -5.79
C VAL A 44 5.46 -2.47 -4.62
N PRO A 45 5.92 -1.20 -4.58
CA PRO A 45 5.61 -0.32 -3.47
C PRO A 45 4.12 0.05 -3.41
N PHE A 46 3.51 0.35 -4.57
CA PHE A 46 2.10 0.71 -4.62
C PHE A 46 1.20 -0.42 -4.11
N PHE A 47 1.26 -1.59 -4.76
CA PHE A 47 0.42 -2.72 -4.40
C PHE A 47 0.83 -3.34 -3.05
N GLY A 48 2.11 -3.26 -2.69
CA GLY A 48 2.60 -3.66 -1.38
C GLY A 48 1.97 -2.84 -0.25
N CYS A 49 1.93 -1.51 -0.39
CA CYS A 49 1.27 -0.64 0.59
C CYS A 49 -0.24 -0.90 0.65
N VAL A 50 -0.92 -1.02 -0.49
CA VAL A 50 -2.36 -1.34 -0.54
C VAL A 50 -2.65 -2.67 0.15
N ALA A 51 -1.89 -3.73 -0.17
CA ALA A 51 -2.03 -5.03 0.46
C ALA A 51 -1.79 -4.96 1.98
N ALA A 52 -0.75 -4.24 2.42
CA ALA A 52 -0.48 -4.02 3.84
C ALA A 52 -1.65 -3.30 4.54
N GLY A 53 -2.20 -2.25 3.93
CA GLY A 53 -3.37 -1.53 4.44
C GLY A 53 -4.60 -2.43 4.56
N VAL A 54 -4.88 -3.24 3.54
CA VAL A 54 -5.96 -4.23 3.57
C VAL A 54 -5.75 -5.24 4.70
N ILE A 55 -4.54 -5.79 4.87
CA ILE A 55 -4.22 -6.75 5.95
C ILE A 55 -4.42 -6.11 7.32
N ILE A 56 -3.97 -4.86 7.52
CA ILE A 56 -4.14 -4.12 8.77
C ILE A 56 -5.63 -3.89 9.06
N GLY A 57 -6.40 -3.42 8.08
CA GLY A 57 -7.82 -3.16 8.26
C GLY A 57 -8.64 -4.44 8.43
N TRP A 58 -8.22 -5.56 7.84
CA TRP A 58 -8.84 -6.88 7.99
C TRP A 58 -8.56 -7.51 9.35
N ARG A 59 -7.39 -7.25 9.95
CA ARG A 59 -7.07 -7.73 11.29
C ARG A 59 -8.11 -7.18 12.27
N ASP A 60 -8.91 -8.09 12.81
CA ASP A 60 -9.90 -7.81 13.85
C ASP A 60 -9.09 -7.53 15.12
N GLU A 61 -9.12 -6.29 15.59
CA GLU A 61 -8.78 -6.02 16.98
C GLU A 61 -9.87 -6.75 17.76
N ARG A 62 -9.55 -7.90 18.37
CA ARG A 62 -10.34 -8.40 19.49
C ARG A 62 -10.54 -7.18 20.38
N SER A 63 -11.80 -6.78 20.50
CA SER A 63 -12.28 -5.75 21.41
C SER A 63 -11.40 -5.74 22.67
N PRO A 64 -10.54 -4.74 22.91
CA PRO A 64 -10.30 -4.41 24.29
C PRO A 64 -11.66 -3.97 24.79
N ASP A 65 -12.24 -4.76 25.69
CA ASP A 65 -13.36 -4.34 26.50
C ASP A 65 -13.23 -2.84 26.81
N LEU A 66 -14.16 -2.05 26.28
CA LEU A 66 -14.47 -0.74 26.85
C LEU A 66 -15.25 -1.01 28.14
N GLU A 67 -14.60 -1.67 29.09
CA GLU A 67 -14.98 -1.70 30.50
C GLU A 67 -14.27 -0.53 31.18
N VAL A 68 -14.84 0.67 31.08
CA VAL A 68 -14.81 1.70 32.13
C VAL A 68 -16.10 2.51 32.07
#